data_AF-A0A7C9EJ76-F1
#
_entry.id   AF-A0A7C9EJ76-F1
#
_cell.length_a   1.000
_cell.length_b   1.000
_cell.length_c   1.000
_cell.angle_alpha   90.00
_cell.angle_beta   90.00
_cell.angle_gamma   90.00
#
_symmetry.space_group_name_H-M   'P 1'
#
loop_
_entity.id
_entity.type
_entity.pdbx_description
1 polymer ?
#
loop_
_entity_poly.entity_id
_entity_poly.type
_entity_poly.pdbx_seq_one_letter_code
_entity_poly.pdbx_strand_id
1 'polypeptide(L)'
;KESFHRFDKYLNFSNPLISENFHPNACGWAFGMNMFDLKEWKRRNMTGIYHHWQELNEDRTLWKLGTLPPGLITFYNLTYPLDRRWHALGLGYDPALNQTEIENAAVIHYNGNYKPWLDLAITKYKLYWSKYVMYESPYLQICQLTE
;
A
#
# COMPACT_ATOMS: atom_id res chain seq x y z
N LYS A 1 9.86 13.24 9.88
CA LYS A 1 9.89 12.65 8.52
C LYS A 1 8.43 12.56 8.08
N GLU A 2 8.03 13.22 6.99
CA GLU A 2 6.65 13.08 6.50
C GLU A 2 6.41 11.59 6.21
N SER A 3 5.48 10.97 6.93
CA SER A 3 5.22 9.52 6.84
C SER A 3 4.30 9.15 5.68
N PHE A 4 3.95 10.11 4.84
CA PHE A 4 2.97 9.94 3.76
C PHE A 4 3.53 10.49 2.46
N HIS A 5 3.43 9.70 1.41
CA HIS A 5 3.75 10.16 0.07
C HIS A 5 2.60 11.01 -0.48
N ARG A 6 2.92 12.02 -1.28
CA ARG A 6 1.94 12.92 -1.89
C ARG A 6 1.60 12.45 -3.30
N PHE A 7 0.50 12.96 -3.85
CA PHE A 7 0.04 12.59 -5.20
C PHE A 7 1.09 12.91 -6.28
N ASP A 8 1.91 13.96 -6.10
CA ASP A 8 3.01 14.34 -7.01
C ASP A 8 4.05 13.22 -7.24
N LYS A 9 4.18 12.27 -6.31
CA LYS A 9 5.08 11.12 -6.46
C LYS A 9 4.50 10.02 -7.33
N TYR A 10 3.20 10.04 -7.58
CA TYR A 10 2.46 8.95 -8.21
C TYR A 10 1.84 9.33 -9.55
N LEU A 11 1.46 10.60 -9.72
CA LEU A 11 0.75 11.11 -10.88
C LEU A 11 1.57 12.14 -11.65
N ASN A 12 1.36 12.21 -12.96
CA ASN A 12 2.01 13.17 -13.83
C ASN A 12 1.24 14.50 -13.86
N PHE A 13 1.59 15.42 -12.96
CA PHE A 13 0.98 16.76 -12.90
C PHE A 13 1.36 17.71 -14.05
N SER A 14 2.24 17.29 -14.98
CA SER A 14 2.44 18.02 -16.23
C SER A 14 1.31 17.76 -17.23
N ASN A 15 0.52 16.70 -17.04
CA ASN A 15 -0.64 16.39 -17.87
C ASN A 15 -1.89 17.15 -17.35
N PRO A 16 -2.59 17.93 -18.19
CA PRO A 16 -3.80 18.67 -17.79
C PRO A 16 -4.89 17.79 -17.17
N LEU A 17 -5.07 16.55 -17.66
CA LEU A 17 -6.06 15.62 -17.10
C LEU A 17 -5.81 15.33 -15.61
N ILE A 18 -4.55 15.37 -15.16
CA ILE A 18 -4.20 15.21 -13.76
C ILE A 18 -4.27 16.54 -13.01
N SER A 19 -3.65 17.61 -13.52
CA SER A 19 -3.53 18.87 -12.78
C SER A 19 -4.85 19.63 -12.63
N GLU A 20 -5.81 19.42 -13.52
CA GLU A 20 -7.15 20.01 -13.44
C GLU A 20 -8.08 19.25 -12.48
N ASN A 21 -7.80 17.97 -12.20
CA ASN A 21 -8.68 17.09 -11.41
C ASN A 21 -8.16 16.78 -9.99
N PHE A 22 -6.86 16.89 -9.75
CA PHE A 22 -6.24 16.50 -8.48
C PHE A 22 -5.32 17.60 -7.93
N HIS A 23 -5.08 17.58 -6.62
CA HIS A 23 -4.05 18.42 -6.00
C HIS A 23 -2.73 17.65 -5.79
N PRO A 24 -1.57 18.22 -6.15
CA PRO A 24 -0.27 17.54 -6.00
C PRO A 24 0.08 17.24 -4.54
N ASN A 25 -0.40 18.08 -3.61
CA ASN A 25 -0.15 17.96 -2.17
C ASN A 25 -1.16 17.06 -1.44
N ALA A 26 -2.10 16.44 -2.16
CA ALA A 26 -3.02 15.47 -1.57
C ALA A 26 -2.25 14.28 -0.98
N CYS A 27 -2.74 13.77 0.15
CA CYS A 27 -2.12 12.63 0.83
C CYS A 27 -2.39 11.34 0.06
N GLY A 28 -1.34 10.64 -0.35
CA GLY A 28 -1.42 9.24 -0.75
C GLY A 28 -1.52 8.36 0.50
N TRP A 29 -2.39 7.36 0.46
CA TRP A 29 -2.50 6.34 1.50
C TRP A 29 -1.95 4.99 1.00
N ALA A 30 -1.69 4.07 1.93
CA ALA A 30 -1.25 2.73 1.58
C ALA A 30 -2.43 1.89 1.06
N PHE A 31 -2.31 1.33 -0.16
CA PHE A 31 -3.38 0.50 -0.74
C PHE A 31 -3.48 -0.92 -0.13
N GLY A 32 -2.50 -1.35 0.69
CA GLY A 32 -2.39 -2.75 1.13
C GLY A 32 -3.42 -3.25 2.14
N MET A 33 -4.11 -2.35 2.86
CA MET A 33 -5.22 -2.70 3.75
C MET A 33 -6.22 -1.54 3.74
N ASN A 34 -7.45 -1.81 3.34
CA ASN A 34 -8.52 -0.81 3.22
C ASN A 34 -9.86 -1.44 3.60
N MET A 35 -10.78 -0.62 4.10
CA MET A 35 -12.18 -0.98 4.28
C MET A 35 -13.02 -0.21 3.26
N PHE A 36 -13.86 -0.93 2.52
CA PHE A 36 -14.71 -0.35 1.49
C PHE A 36 -16.18 -0.54 1.86
N ASP A 37 -16.94 0.55 1.86
CA ASP A 37 -18.40 0.46 1.88
C ASP A 37 -18.88 0.06 0.48
N LEU A 38 -19.28 -1.20 0.33
CA LEU A 38 -19.71 -1.76 -0.95
C LEU A 38 -21.06 -1.18 -1.44
N LYS A 39 -21.89 -0.65 -0.54
CA LYS A 39 -23.15 0.01 -0.93
C LYS A 39 -22.83 1.37 -1.56
N GLU A 40 -21.97 2.16 -0.91
CA GLU A 40 -21.49 3.42 -1.48
C GLU A 40 -20.67 3.19 -2.76
N TRP A 41 -19.86 2.12 -2.80
CA TRP A 41 -19.13 1.72 -4.00
C TRP A 41 -20.05 1.57 -5.20
N LYS A 42 -21.14 0.79 -5.02
CA LYS A 42 -22.13 0.56 -6.07
C LYS A 42 -22.89 1.84 -6.40
N ARG A 43 -23.33 2.60 -5.40
CA ARG A 43 -24.12 3.82 -5.58
C ARG A 43 -23.37 4.91 -6.36
N ARG A 44 -22.07 5.04 -6.13
CA ARG A 44 -21.21 6.05 -6.80
C ARG A 44 -20.55 5.54 -8.08
N ASN A 45 -20.82 4.31 -8.49
CA ASN A 45 -20.19 3.66 -9.64
C ASN A 45 -18.65 3.73 -9.60
N MET A 46 -18.05 3.39 -8.46
CA MET A 46 -16.59 3.49 -8.28
C MET A 46 -15.82 2.60 -9.28
N THR A 47 -16.39 1.46 -9.67
CA THR A 47 -15.84 0.59 -10.73
C THR A 47 -15.76 1.32 -12.07
N GLY A 48 -16.81 2.06 -12.46
CA GLY A 48 -16.80 2.83 -13.70
C GLY A 48 -15.76 3.95 -13.69
N ILE A 49 -15.64 4.67 -12.57
CA ILE A 49 -14.61 5.71 -12.39
C ILE A 49 -13.20 5.10 -12.52
N TYR A 50 -12.96 3.97 -11.85
CA TYR A 50 -11.69 3.25 -11.92
C TYR A 50 -11.33 2.87 -13.36
N HIS A 51 -12.27 2.28 -14.12
CA HIS A 51 -12.03 1.89 -15.50
C HIS A 51 -11.82 3.09 -16.42
N HIS A 52 -12.59 4.16 -16.26
CA HIS A 52 -12.43 5.38 -17.06
C HIS A 52 -11.00 5.94 -16.95
N TRP A 53 -10.46 6.03 -15.75
CA TRP A 53 -9.09 6.51 -15.57
C TRP A 53 -8.04 5.53 -16.11
N GLN A 54 -8.28 4.21 -15.97
CA GLN A 54 -7.39 3.20 -16.54
C GLN A 54 -7.34 3.28 -18.08
N GLU A 55 -8.49 3.48 -18.73
CA GLU A 55 -8.59 3.68 -20.18
C GLU A 55 -7.85 4.95 -20.61
N LEU A 56 -8.04 6.07 -19.89
CA LEU A 56 -7.31 7.31 -20.16
C LEU A 56 -5.79 7.20 -19.96
N ASN A 57 -5.31 6.19 -19.21
CA ASN A 57 -3.89 5.93 -18.99
C ASN A 57 -3.37 4.73 -19.79
N GLU A 58 -4.03 4.32 -20.87
CA GLU A 58 -3.58 3.21 -21.72
C GLU A 58 -2.14 3.42 -22.25
N ASP A 59 -1.80 4.67 -22.59
CA ASP A 59 -0.48 5.09 -23.05
C ASP A 59 0.54 5.35 -21.91
N ARG A 60 0.11 5.20 -20.65
CA ARG A 60 0.90 5.41 -19.43
C ARG A 60 1.42 6.83 -19.24
N THR A 61 0.74 7.83 -19.78
CA THR A 61 1.13 9.25 -19.65
C THR A 61 0.64 9.89 -18.35
N LEU A 62 -0.42 9.38 -17.71
CA LEU A 62 -0.99 9.90 -16.46
C LEU A 62 -0.26 9.35 -15.23
N TRP A 63 0.13 8.08 -15.24
CA TRP A 63 1.03 7.44 -14.27
C TRP A 63 1.72 6.21 -14.87
N LYS A 64 2.85 5.81 -14.29
CA LYS A 64 3.67 4.71 -14.84
C LYS A 64 3.51 3.36 -14.17
N LEU A 65 3.19 3.32 -12.86
CA LEU A 65 3.44 2.14 -12.04
C LEU A 65 2.25 1.70 -11.17
N GLY A 66 1.99 0.40 -11.18
CA GLY A 66 1.28 -0.31 -10.11
C GLY A 66 -0.22 0.02 -9.96
N THR A 67 -0.80 -0.51 -8.90
CA THR A 67 -2.23 -0.39 -8.56
C THR A 67 -2.54 0.80 -7.66
N LEU A 68 -1.51 1.41 -7.03
CA LEU A 68 -1.71 2.52 -6.12
C LEU A 68 -2.22 3.79 -6.82
N PRO A 69 -1.61 4.31 -7.91
CA PRO A 69 -2.09 5.52 -8.56
C PRO A 69 -3.57 5.48 -9.00
N PRO A 70 -4.07 4.41 -9.67
CA PRO A 70 -5.48 4.36 -10.04
C PRO A 70 -6.40 4.26 -8.81
N GLY A 71 -5.94 3.64 -7.71
CA GLY A 71 -6.66 3.69 -6.42
C GLY A 71 -6.74 5.11 -5.85
N LEU A 72 -5.62 5.85 -5.83
CA LEU A 72 -5.55 7.23 -5.35
C LEU A 72 -6.53 8.15 -6.08
N ILE A 73 -6.54 8.07 -7.40
CA ILE A 73 -7.45 8.83 -8.27
C ILE A 73 -8.91 8.42 -8.04
N THR A 74 -9.18 7.12 -8.00
CA THR A 74 -10.55 6.61 -7.90
C THR A 74 -11.24 7.08 -6.62
N PHE A 75 -10.54 7.08 -5.49
CA PHE A 75 -11.12 7.47 -4.19
C PHE A 75 -10.75 8.89 -3.76
N TYR A 76 -10.30 9.76 -4.68
CA TYR A 76 -9.93 11.11 -4.34
C TYR A 76 -11.08 11.86 -3.65
N ASN A 77 -10.81 12.45 -2.47
CA ASN A 77 -11.80 13.08 -1.58
C ASN A 77 -12.95 12.17 -1.09
N LEU A 78 -12.80 10.85 -1.19
CA LEU A 78 -13.79 9.85 -0.76
C LEU A 78 -13.24 8.88 0.29
N THR A 79 -12.11 9.22 0.91
CA THR A 79 -11.46 8.38 1.92
C THR A 79 -11.68 8.92 3.33
N TYR A 80 -11.70 8.00 4.29
CA TYR A 80 -11.67 8.31 5.71
C TYR A 80 -10.40 7.71 6.32
N PRO A 81 -9.61 8.49 7.09
CA PRO A 81 -8.41 7.97 7.71
C PRO A 81 -8.77 6.95 8.80
N LEU A 82 -8.04 5.84 8.84
CA LEU A 82 -8.10 4.89 9.95
C LEU A 82 -7.12 5.29 11.05
N ASP A 83 -7.46 4.97 12.29
CA ASP A 83 -6.53 5.06 13.41
C ASP A 83 -5.30 4.19 13.10
N ARG A 84 -4.09 4.72 13.38
CA ARG A 84 -2.81 4.07 13.03
C ARG A 84 -2.66 2.68 13.64
N ARG A 85 -3.35 2.37 14.75
CA ARG A 85 -3.38 1.05 15.37
C ARG A 85 -4.07 -0.01 14.50
N TRP A 86 -4.86 0.37 13.49
CA TRP A 86 -5.39 -0.62 12.55
C TRP A 86 -4.32 -1.16 11.58
N HIS A 87 -3.30 -0.36 11.26
CA HIS A 87 -2.34 -0.69 10.20
C HIS A 87 -0.95 -0.11 10.43
N ALA A 88 -0.02 -0.94 10.92
CA ALA A 88 1.39 -0.59 10.98
C ALA A 88 2.09 -0.96 9.66
N LEU A 89 2.56 0.05 8.93
CA LEU A 89 3.28 -0.10 7.67
C LEU A 89 4.78 0.16 7.82
N GLY A 90 5.56 -0.30 6.85
CA GLY A 90 6.99 0.02 6.68
C GLY A 90 7.93 -1.12 7.04
N LEU A 91 7.42 -2.29 7.47
CA LEU A 91 8.27 -3.36 8.01
C LEU A 91 9.24 -3.95 6.96
N GLY A 92 9.02 -3.67 5.66
CA GLY A 92 9.92 -4.08 4.58
C GLY A 92 10.86 -2.99 4.07
N TYR A 93 10.96 -1.81 4.71
CA TYR A 93 11.94 -0.78 4.35
C TYR A 93 12.36 0.19 5.45
N ASP A 94 11.59 0.36 6.53
CA ASP A 94 11.86 1.35 7.56
C ASP A 94 12.41 0.68 8.83
N PRO A 95 13.72 0.72 9.09
CA PRO A 95 14.29 0.13 10.29
C PRO A 95 14.04 0.99 11.54
N ALA A 96 13.29 2.09 11.49
CA ALA A 96 13.05 2.98 12.61
C ALA A 96 11.60 2.95 13.13
N LEU A 97 10.78 1.98 12.73
CA LEU A 97 9.42 1.84 13.26
C LEU A 97 9.42 1.57 14.77
N ASN A 98 8.47 2.18 15.47
CA ASN A 98 8.21 1.98 16.88
C ASN A 98 7.65 0.57 17.12
N GLN A 99 8.37 -0.26 17.88
CA GLN A 99 7.96 -1.64 18.18
C GLN A 99 6.63 -1.69 18.94
N THR A 100 6.38 -0.77 19.85
CA THR A 100 5.12 -0.70 20.60
C THR A 100 3.93 -0.38 19.67
N GLU A 101 4.12 0.41 18.61
CA GLU A 101 3.07 0.61 17.60
C GLU A 101 2.82 -0.66 16.78
N ILE A 102 3.87 -1.43 16.47
CA ILE A 102 3.76 -2.71 15.74
C ILE A 102 3.00 -3.74 16.59
N GLU A 103 3.36 -3.90 17.85
CA GLU A 103 2.77 -4.88 18.77
C GLU A 103 1.30 -4.58 19.09
N ASN A 104 0.92 -3.29 19.13
CA ASN A 104 -0.46 -2.88 19.34
C ASN A 104 -1.28 -2.78 18.05
N ALA A 105 -0.69 -3.06 16.88
CA ALA A 105 -1.39 -2.96 15.61
C ALA A 105 -2.26 -4.19 15.33
N ALA A 106 -3.45 -3.97 14.75
CA ALA A 106 -4.31 -5.06 14.28
C ALA A 106 -3.71 -5.78 13.06
N VAL A 107 -3.08 -5.03 12.16
CA VAL A 107 -2.41 -5.56 10.97
C VAL A 107 -1.03 -4.91 10.82
N ILE A 108 0.00 -5.74 10.63
CA ILE A 108 1.35 -5.30 10.27
C ILE A 108 1.58 -5.55 8.78
N HIS A 109 2.28 -4.64 8.10
CA HIS A 109 2.50 -4.71 6.68
C HIS A 109 3.98 -4.59 6.32
N TYR A 110 4.52 -5.67 5.78
CA TYR A 110 5.85 -5.72 5.18
C TYR A 110 5.85 -5.13 3.76
N ASN A 111 5.39 -3.89 3.59
CA ASN A 111 5.57 -3.16 2.33
C ASN A 111 7.05 -2.76 2.17
N GLY A 112 7.54 -2.77 0.93
CA GLY A 112 8.96 -2.61 0.60
C GLY A 112 9.64 -3.91 0.18
N ASN A 113 10.96 -3.87 0.03
CA ASN A 113 11.75 -4.93 -0.60
C ASN A 113 12.31 -5.94 0.40
N TYR A 114 12.52 -5.54 1.65
CA TYR A 114 13.16 -6.37 2.69
C TYR A 114 12.13 -7.28 3.37
N LYS A 115 11.62 -8.25 2.62
CA LYS A 115 10.61 -9.21 3.09
C LYS A 115 11.17 -10.16 4.14
N PRO A 116 10.36 -10.63 5.11
CA PRO A 116 10.85 -11.44 6.23
C PRO A 116 11.33 -12.85 5.83
N TRP A 117 10.94 -13.33 4.64
CA TRP A 117 11.38 -14.60 4.06
C TRP A 117 12.65 -14.47 3.20
N LEU A 118 13.29 -13.31 3.18
CA LEU A 118 14.55 -13.07 2.46
C LEU A 118 15.69 -12.86 3.45
N ASP A 119 16.91 -13.22 3.08
CA ASP A 119 18.10 -12.99 3.92
C ASP A 119 18.36 -11.50 4.20
N LEU A 120 17.90 -10.63 3.29
CA LEU A 120 18.00 -9.18 3.43
C LEU A 120 16.95 -8.58 4.38
N ALA A 121 16.08 -9.40 5.00
CA ALA A 121 15.06 -8.93 5.92
C ALA A 121 15.62 -8.02 7.01
N ILE A 122 14.84 -7.04 7.45
CA ILE A 122 15.15 -6.29 8.66
C ILE A 122 14.98 -7.25 9.85
N THR A 123 16.10 -7.68 10.43
CA THR A 123 16.16 -8.78 11.42
C THR A 123 15.16 -8.63 12.56
N LYS A 124 15.04 -7.42 13.13
CA LYS A 124 14.12 -7.15 14.25
C LYS A 124 12.63 -7.26 13.92
N TYR A 125 12.26 -7.33 12.64
CA TYR A 125 10.88 -7.53 12.22
C TYR A 125 10.61 -8.96 11.72
N LYS A 126 11.64 -9.81 11.57
CA LYS A 126 11.48 -11.19 11.07
C LYS A 126 10.56 -12.01 11.96
N LEU A 127 10.71 -11.87 13.29
CA LEU A 127 10.00 -12.67 14.29
C LEU A 127 8.47 -12.54 14.24
N TYR A 128 7.93 -11.39 13.83
CA TYR A 128 6.47 -11.23 13.73
C TYR A 128 5.84 -12.11 12.65
N TRP A 129 6.61 -12.49 11.62
CA TRP A 129 6.19 -13.40 10.56
C TRP A 129 6.62 -14.84 10.82
N SER A 130 7.89 -15.08 11.20
CA SER A 130 8.44 -16.43 11.32
C SER A 130 7.74 -17.31 12.35
N LYS A 131 7.16 -16.72 13.41
CA LYS A 131 6.37 -17.45 14.41
C LYS A 131 5.13 -18.17 13.86
N TYR A 132 4.68 -17.83 12.64
CA TYR A 132 3.55 -18.47 11.97
C TYR A 132 3.98 -19.39 10.82
N VAL A 133 5.28 -19.55 10.59
CA VAL A 133 5.81 -20.33 9.48
C VAL A 133 5.90 -21.79 9.89
N MET A 134 5.28 -22.66 9.09
CA MET A 134 5.39 -24.11 9.27
C MET A 134 6.63 -24.63 8.54
N TYR A 135 7.81 -24.48 9.15
CA TYR A 135 9.09 -24.90 8.56
C TYR A 135 9.14 -26.40 8.19
N GLU A 136 8.32 -27.23 8.84
CA GLU A 136 8.16 -28.65 8.52
C GLU A 136 7.35 -28.91 7.24
N SER A 137 6.70 -27.89 6.67
CA SER A 137 5.95 -28.01 5.42
C SER A 137 6.89 -28.44 4.28
N PRO A 138 6.61 -29.55 3.58
CA PRO A 138 7.43 -30.00 2.46
C PRO A 138 7.59 -28.93 1.38
N TYR A 139 6.56 -28.09 1.18
CA TYR A 139 6.60 -26.98 0.23
C TYR A 139 7.60 -25.88 0.62
N LEU A 140 7.77 -25.63 1.92
CA LEU A 140 8.68 -24.59 2.41
C LEU A 140 10.12 -25.08 2.55
N GLN A 141 10.32 -26.38 2.77
CA GLN A 141 11.66 -26.98 2.76
C GLN A 141 12.35 -26.84 1.40
N ILE A 142 11.58 -26.88 0.29
CA ILE A 142 12.11 -26.61 -1.07
C ILE A 142 12.64 -25.17 -1.18
N CYS A 143 12.06 -24.23 -0.44
CA CYS A 143 12.48 -22.83 -0.44
C CYS A 143 13.70 -22.55 0.45
N GLN A 144 14.26 -23.57 1.13
CA GLN A 144 15.43 -23.43 2.02
C GLN A 144 15.26 -22.32 3.08
N LEU A 145 14.04 -22.08 3.53
CA LEU A 145 13.77 -21.10 4.57
C LEU A 145 14.33 -21.60 5.90
N THR A 146 15.20 -20.79 6.51
CA THR A 146 15.76 -21.05 7.83
C THR A 146 15.09 -20.19 8.89
N GLU A 147 15.03 -20.73 10.12
CA GLU A 147 14.53 -20.03 11.31
C GLU A 147 15.31 -18.74 11.57
#